data_AF-A0A355S1E1-F1
#
_entry.id   AF-A0A355S1E1-F1
#
_cell.length_a   1.000
_cell.length_b   1.000
_cell.length_c   1.000
_cell.angle_alpha   90.00
_cell.angle_beta   90.00
_cell.angle_gamma   90.00
#
_symmetry.space_group_name_H-M   'P 1'
#
loop_
_entity.id
_entity.type
_entity.pdbx_description
1 polymer ?
#
loop_
_entity_poly.entity_id
_entity_poly.type
_entity_poly.pdbx_seq_one_letter_code
_entity_poly.pdbx_strand_id
1 'polypeptide(L)' 'MANGICPKCKALREMVETRSERKVKDGKGHMYKILTVTYRCASCNGFVNSRDIRVPIKKESMK' A
#
# COMPACT_ATOMS: atom_id res chain seq x y z
N MET A 1 1.89 -13.28 4.61
CA MET A 1 1.05 -12.86 5.74
C MET A 1 1.89 -11.93 6.61
N ALA A 2 1.33 -10.80 7.05
CA ALA A 2 2.04 -9.84 7.91
C ALA A 2 1.37 -9.81 9.29
N ASN A 3 2.16 -9.88 10.36
CA ASN A 3 1.66 -9.79 11.72
C ASN A 3 2.07 -8.45 12.32
N GLY A 4 1.17 -7.82 13.08
CA GLY A 4 1.45 -6.53 13.72
C GLY A 4 0.59 -6.33 14.97
N ILE A 5 0.98 -5.36 15.80
CA ILE A 5 0.16 -4.97 16.94
C ILE A 5 -0.99 -4.10 16.42
N CYS A 6 -2.23 -4.56 16.59
CA CYS A 6 -3.39 -3.75 16.27
C CYS A 6 -3.61 -2.72 17.39
N PRO A 7 -3.63 -1.40 17.11
CA PRO A 7 -3.82 -0.38 18.14
C PRO A 7 -5.22 -0.43 18.77
N LYS A 8 -6.23 -0.92 18.03
CA LYS A 8 -7.58 -1.13 18.56
C LYS A 8 -7.70 -2.35 19.46
N CYS A 9 -7.11 -3.49 19.06
CA CYS A 9 -7.16 -4.73 19.83
C CYS A 9 -6.10 -4.79 20.93
N LYS A 10 -5.07 -3.94 20.87
CA LYS A 10 -3.89 -3.93 21.75
C LYS A 10 -3.18 -5.29 21.83
N ALA A 11 -3.20 -6.05 20.73
CA ALA A 11 -2.67 -7.40 20.65
C ALA A 11 -2.01 -7.65 19.29
N LEU A 12 -1.10 -8.62 19.25
CA LEU A 12 -0.51 -9.12 18.02
C LEU A 12 -1.59 -9.86 17.21
N ARG A 13 -1.81 -9.43 15.97
CA ARG A 13 -2.83 -9.98 15.08
C ARG A 13 -2.30 -10.09 13.66
N GLU A 14 -2.94 -10.96 12.90
CA GLU A 14 -2.78 -11.01 11.45
C GLU A 14 -3.33 -9.74 10.81
N MET A 15 -2.63 -9.28 9.77
CA MET A 15 -2.99 -8.10 9.01
C MET A 15 -3.42 -8.48 7.60
N VAL A 16 -4.57 -7.94 7.20
CA VAL A 16 -5.07 -7.95 5.83
C VAL A 16 -4.38 -6.81 5.09
N GLU A 17 -3.64 -7.16 4.04
CA GLU A 17 -3.01 -6.21 3.14
C GLU A 17 -3.96 -5.89 1.98
N THR A 18 -4.20 -4.62 1.73
CA THR A 18 -4.93 -4.14 0.54
C THR A 18 -4.01 -3.25 -0.27
N ARG A 19 -3.98 -3.46 -1.59
CA ARG A 19 -3.18 -2.68 -2.52
C ARG A 19 -4.08 -1.86 -3.42
N SER A 20 -3.76 -0.59 -3.58
CA SER A 20 -4.42 0.29 -4.53
C SER A 20 -3.35 0.97 -5.38
N GLU A 21 -3.55 0.98 -6.69
CA GLU A 21 -2.65 1.65 -7.62
C GLU A 21 -3.33 2.87 -8.23
N ARG A 22 -2.56 3.96 -8.37
CA ARG A 22 -2.98 5.13 -9.14
C ARG A 22 -1.83 5.64 -9.98
N LYS A 23 -2.12 6.01 -11.22
CA LYS A 23 -1.17 6.69 -12.11
C LYS A 23 -1.27 8.19 -11.86
N VAL A 24 -0.13 8.83 -11.67
CA VAL A 24 -0.04 10.27 -11.47
C VAL A 24 0.97 10.82 -12.46
N LYS A 25 0.63 11.97 -13.04
CA LYS A 25 1.52 12.76 -13.89
C LYS A 25 2.11 13.89 -13.05
N ASP A 26 3.43 14.02 -13.02
CA ASP A 26 4.06 15.18 -12.35
C ASP A 26 3.87 16.45 -13.20
N GLY A 27 4.20 17.61 -12.61
CA GLY A 27 4.16 18.90 -13.32
C GLY A 27 5.18 19.04 -14.47
N LYS A 28 6.08 18.07 -14.65
CA LYS A 28 7.08 17.99 -15.73
C LYS A 28 6.68 17.01 -16.83
N GLY A 29 5.50 16.38 -16.71
CA GLY A 29 4.98 15.43 -17.67
C GLY A 29 5.42 13.97 -17.46
N HIS A 30 6.19 13.64 -16.42
CA HIS A 30 6.56 12.26 -16.14
C HIS A 30 5.43 11.50 -15.47
N MET A 31 5.21 10.26 -15.92
CA MET A 31 4.23 9.36 -15.35
C MET A 31 4.86 8.46 -14.30
N TYR A 32 4.26 8.44 -13.11
CA TYR A 32 4.63 7.51 -12.04
C TYR A 32 3.38 6.82 -11.49
N LYS A 33 3.53 5.59 -11.01
CA LYS A 33 2.51 4.88 -10.26
C LYS A 33 2.74 5.13 -8.77
N ILE A 34 1.67 5.39 -8.04
CA ILE A 34 1.65 5.31 -6.59
C ILE A 34 0.95 4.01 -6.23
N LEU A 35 1.68 3.10 -5.60
CA LEU A 35 1.14 1.89 -4.99
C LEU A 35 0.93 2.19 -3.51
N THR A 36 -0.32 2.31 -3.09
CA THR A 36 -0.68 2.45 -1.68
C THR A 36 -0.97 1.07 -1.13
N VAL A 37 -0.16 0.65 -0.15
CA VAL A 37 -0.35 -0.60 0.59
C VAL A 37 -0.90 -0.26 1.96
N THR A 38 -2.11 -0.73 2.24
CA THR A 38 -2.80 -0.51 3.52
C THR A 38 -2.87 -1.82 4.29
N TYR A 39 -2.58 -1.76 5.59
CA TYR A 39 -2.67 -2.87 6.52
C TYR A 39 -3.84 -2.63 7.48
N ARG A 40 -4.76 -3.59 7.52
CA ARG A 40 -5.90 -3.61 8.46
C ARG A 40 -5.85 -4.87 9.32
N CYS A 41 -6.26 -4.77 10.57
CA CYS A 41 -6.36 -5.93 11.45
C CYS A 41 -7.41 -6.92 10.90
N ALA A 42 -7.05 -8.19 10.73
CA ALA A 42 -7.97 -9.21 10.23
C ALA A 42 -9.17 -9.45 11.15
N SER A 43 -9.00 -9.20 12.47
CA SER A 43 -10.04 -9.47 13.46
C SER A 43 -11.06 -8.32 13.59
N CYS A 44 -10.61 -7.07 13.64
CA CYS A 44 -11.50 -5.92 13.88
C CYS A 44 -11.62 -4.97 12.67
N ASN A 45 -10.98 -5.31 11.55
CA ASN A 45 -10.84 -4.49 10.33
C ASN A 45 -10.32 -3.06 10.59
N GLY A 46 -9.68 -2.84 11.74
CA GLY A 46 -9.15 -1.55 12.13
C GLY A 46 -7.92 -1.19 11.29
N PHE A 47 -7.81 0.07 10.89
CA PHE A 47 -6.61 0.59 10.25
C PHE A 47 -5.41 0.44 11.19
N VAL A 48 -4.30 -0.07 10.68
CA VAL A 48 -3.04 -0.23 11.42
C VAL A 48 -1.95 0.65 10.85
N ASN A 49 -1.69 0.55 9.54
CA ASN A 49 -0.71 1.39 8.87
C ASN A 49 -0.96 1.44 7.36
N SER A 50 -0.37 2.40 6.67
CA SER A 50 -0.29 2.46 5.21
C SER A 50 1.06 2.98 4.74
N ARG A 51 1.53 2.50 3.60
CA ARG A 51 2.72 3.00 2.94
C ARG A 51 2.46 3.25 1.46
N ASP A 52 2.99 4.36 0.98
CA ASP A 52 2.97 4.72 -0.44
C ASP A 52 4.32 4.40 -1.07
N ILE A 53 4.29 3.66 -2.17
CA ILE A 53 5.47 3.30 -2.95
C ILE A 53 5.34 4.00 -4.31
N ARG A 54 6.27 4.90 -4.61
CA ARG A 54 6.36 5.56 -5.92
C ARG A 54 7.17 4.68 -6.86
N VAL A 55 6.54 4.23 -7.94
CA VAL A 55 7.18 3.42 -8.98
C VAL A 55 7.19 4.24 -10.27
N PRO A 56 8.36 4.62 -10.81
CA PRO A 56 8.41 5.29 -12.10
C PRO A 56 7.87 4.35 -13.17
N ILE A 57 6.97 4.83 -14.04
CA ILE A 57 6.55 4.07 -15.22
C ILE A 57 7.65 4.27 -16.26
N LYS A 58 8.80 3.60 -16.10
CA LYS A 58 9.67 3.38 -17.24
C LYS A 58 8.87 2.51 -18.21
N LYS A 59 8.85 2.89 -19.49
CA LYS A 59 8.34 1.99 -20.54
C LYS A 59 9.17 0.71 -20.43
N GLU A 60 8.66 -0.32 -19.75
CA GLU A 60 9.20 -1.66 -19.91
C GLU A 60 8.92 -2.02 -21.37
N SER A 61 9.99 -2.00 -22.16
CA SER A 61 10.03 -2.67 -23.45
C SER A 61 9.50 -4.08 -23.25
N MET A 62 8.30 -4.29 -23.77
CA MET A 62 7.83 -5.59 -24.24
C MET A 62 9.00 -6.26 -24.96
N LYS A 63 9.43 -7.41 -24.45
CA LYS A 63 10.34 -8.30 -25.15
C LYS A 63 9.66 -9.65 -25.29
#